data_AF-A0A3B4TTD0-F1
#
_entry.id   AF-A0A3B4TTD0-F1
#
_cell.length_a   1.000
_cell.length_b   1.000
_cell.length_c   1.000
_cell.angle_alpha   90.00
_cell.angle_beta   90.00
_cell.angle_gamma   90.00
#
_symmetry.space_group_name_H-M   'P 1'
#
loop_
_entity.id
_entity.type
_entity.pdbx_description
1 polymer ?
#
loop_
_entity_poly.entity_id
_entity_poly.type
_entity_poly.pdbx_seq_one_letter_code
_entity_poly.pdbx_strand_id
1 'polypeptide(L)'
;MSFCLYSLILIIATEDDKIVGGYECTPYSQPHQVSLNSGYHFCGGSLVNENWVVSAAHCYKSYLPNILSFYSSRVEVRMGEHNIKVNEGTEQFISSSRVIRHPNYSSYNINNDIMLIKLSKPATLNQYVQPVALPTSCAPAGTMCTVSGWGNTMSSSADRNKLQCLDLPILSDKDCDNSYPGMITDAMFCAGYLEGGKDSCQGDSGGPVVCNGELQGVVSWGYGCAEKNHPGVYTKVCIFNDWLERTMASY
;
A
#
# COMPACT_ATOMS: atom_id res chain seq x y z
N MET A 1 4.32 49.02 33.55
CA MET A 1 4.18 47.55 33.56
C MET A 1 3.24 47.18 32.43
N SER A 2 3.78 46.78 31.28
CA SER A 2 3.01 46.47 30.07
C SER A 2 2.99 44.95 29.89
N PHE A 3 1.81 44.33 29.93
CA PHE A 3 1.63 42.91 29.66
C PHE A 3 1.46 42.70 28.16
N CYS A 4 2.39 41.96 27.54
CA CYS A 4 2.26 41.52 26.15
C CYS A 4 1.68 40.11 26.15
N LEU A 5 0.42 39.97 25.75
CA LEU A 5 -0.20 38.67 25.48
C LEU A 5 0.38 38.10 24.20
N TYR A 6 1.20 37.06 24.31
CA TYR A 6 1.54 36.22 23.16
C TYR A 6 0.37 35.27 22.90
N SER A 7 -0.45 35.61 21.91
CA SER A 7 -1.36 34.65 21.30
C SER A 7 -0.52 33.59 20.58
N LEU A 8 -0.43 32.39 21.14
CA LEU A 8 0.00 31.21 20.40
C LEU A 8 -1.08 30.91 19.37
N ILE A 9 -0.85 31.34 18.13
CA ILE A 9 -1.55 30.79 16.98
C ILE A 9 -0.96 29.39 16.79
N LEU A 10 -1.69 28.37 17.25
CA LEU A 10 -1.50 26.99 16.83
C LEU A 10 -1.76 26.96 15.32
N ILE A 11 -0.70 27.00 14.53
CA ILE A 11 -0.75 26.64 13.12
C ILE A 11 -1.02 25.13 13.11
N ILE A 12 -2.29 24.77 12.94
CA ILE A 12 -2.64 23.41 12.54
C ILE A 12 -2.16 23.29 11.10
N ALA A 13 -1.00 22.65 10.89
CA ALA A 13 -0.53 22.29 9.57
C ALA A 13 -1.51 21.27 8.98
N THR A 14 -2.42 21.73 8.13
CA THR A 14 -3.16 20.87 7.19
C THR A 14 -2.35 20.87 5.91
N GLU A 15 -1.26 20.10 5.88
CA GLU A 15 -0.57 19.81 4.62
C GLU A 15 -1.30 18.67 3.90
N ASP A 16 -1.55 18.91 2.63
CA ASP A 16 -2.53 18.22 1.81
C ASP A 16 -1.77 17.15 1.01
N ASP A 17 -1.44 16.04 1.69
CA ASP A 17 -0.53 14.95 1.26
C ASP A 17 -1.14 14.08 0.16
N LYS A 18 -0.44 13.96 -0.99
CA LYS A 18 -0.97 13.49 -2.27
C LYS A 18 0.10 12.76 -3.16
N ILE A 19 -0.24 11.75 -3.99
CA ILE A 19 0.54 11.16 -5.11
C ILE A 19 0.95 12.29 -6.03
N VAL A 20 2.24 12.41 -6.25
CA VAL A 20 2.82 13.49 -7.04
C VAL A 20 3.33 12.90 -8.35
N GLY A 21 3.04 13.57 -9.47
CA GLY A 21 3.54 13.20 -10.80
C GLY A 21 3.10 11.83 -11.34
N GLY A 22 2.04 11.21 -10.78
CA GLY A 22 1.37 10.04 -11.34
C GLY A 22 0.38 10.38 -12.47
N TYR A 23 -0.27 9.35 -13.01
CA TYR A 23 -1.26 9.44 -14.09
C TYR A 23 -2.45 8.50 -13.82
N GLU A 24 -3.63 8.78 -14.39
CA GLU A 24 -4.76 7.84 -14.35
C GLU A 24 -4.33 6.54 -15.04
N CYS A 25 -4.39 5.41 -14.33
CA CYS A 25 -4.12 4.12 -14.95
C CYS A 25 -5.09 3.91 -16.13
N THR A 26 -4.64 3.18 -17.16
CA THR A 26 -5.61 2.69 -18.14
C THR A 26 -6.65 1.83 -17.42
N PRO A 27 -7.96 2.03 -17.62
CA PRO A 27 -8.98 1.27 -16.90
C PRO A 27 -8.72 -0.24 -16.93
N TYR A 28 -8.74 -0.86 -15.76
CA TYR A 28 -8.52 -2.30 -15.56
C TYR A 28 -7.14 -2.85 -15.96
N SER A 29 -6.15 -1.98 -16.20
CA SER A 29 -4.77 -2.40 -16.50
C SER A 29 -4.03 -3.04 -15.31
N GLN A 30 -4.53 -2.84 -14.09
CA GLN A 30 -4.00 -3.43 -12.85
C GLN A 30 -5.00 -4.43 -12.25
N PRO A 31 -5.22 -5.60 -12.87
CA PRO A 31 -6.29 -6.52 -12.47
C PRO A 31 -6.05 -7.22 -11.11
N HIS A 32 -4.86 -7.05 -10.53
CA HIS A 32 -4.50 -7.54 -9.20
C HIS A 32 -4.77 -6.51 -8.10
N GLN A 33 -5.11 -5.27 -8.46
CA GLN A 33 -5.36 -4.19 -7.51
C GLN A 33 -6.56 -4.51 -6.62
N VAL A 34 -6.37 -4.31 -5.32
CA VAL A 34 -7.42 -4.47 -4.31
C VAL A 34 -7.63 -3.16 -3.58
N SER A 35 -8.90 -2.84 -3.31
CA SER A 35 -9.31 -1.84 -2.33
C SER A 35 -9.78 -2.54 -1.06
N LEU A 36 -9.12 -2.27 0.06
CA LEU A 36 -9.59 -2.65 1.39
C LEU A 36 -10.58 -1.59 1.88
N ASN A 37 -11.80 -2.04 2.15
CA ASN A 37 -12.93 -1.16 2.40
C ASN A 37 -13.67 -1.53 3.70
N SER A 38 -14.06 -0.50 4.44
CA SER A 38 -14.91 -0.61 5.64
C SER A 38 -15.95 0.52 5.68
N GLY A 39 -16.65 0.73 4.56
CA GLY A 39 -17.53 1.87 4.30
C GLY A 39 -16.82 3.01 3.54
N TYR A 40 -15.50 2.98 3.50
CA TYR A 40 -14.63 3.80 2.68
C TYR A 40 -13.33 3.02 2.38
N HIS A 41 -12.66 3.37 1.28
CA HIS A 41 -11.32 2.88 0.95
C HIS A 41 -10.32 3.41 1.98
N PHE A 42 -9.59 2.52 2.65
CA PHE A 42 -8.62 2.92 3.67
C PHE A 42 -7.21 2.39 3.44
N CYS A 43 -7.05 1.36 2.62
CA CYS A 43 -5.78 0.78 2.21
C CYS A 43 -5.96 0.04 0.88
N GLY A 44 -4.85 -0.19 0.19
CA GLY A 44 -4.74 -1.09 -0.94
C GLY A 44 -4.40 -2.54 -0.56
N GLY A 45 -4.31 -3.37 -1.58
CA GLY A 45 -3.84 -4.76 -1.51
C GLY A 45 -3.52 -5.29 -2.91
N SER A 46 -2.97 -6.49 -2.95
CA SER A 46 -2.64 -7.22 -4.17
C SER A 46 -3.21 -8.63 -4.13
N LEU A 47 -4.05 -9.00 -5.09
CA LEU A 47 -4.49 -10.38 -5.27
C LEU A 47 -3.28 -11.23 -5.72
N VAL A 48 -2.94 -12.29 -4.97
CA VAL A 48 -1.79 -13.17 -5.30
C VAL A 48 -2.22 -14.58 -5.72
N ASN A 49 -3.47 -14.95 -5.44
CA ASN A 49 -4.21 -16.04 -6.07
C ASN A 49 -5.71 -15.82 -5.81
N GLU A 50 -6.58 -16.71 -6.30
CA GLU A 50 -8.03 -16.58 -6.15
C GLU A 50 -8.53 -16.51 -4.69
N ASN A 51 -7.73 -16.89 -3.69
CA ASN A 51 -8.14 -16.96 -2.29
C ASN A 51 -7.44 -15.92 -1.39
N TRP A 52 -6.36 -15.31 -1.85
CA TRP A 52 -5.43 -14.60 -0.98
C TRP A 52 -5.02 -13.24 -1.53
N VAL A 53 -5.00 -12.26 -0.62
CA VAL A 53 -4.52 -10.90 -0.87
C VAL A 53 -3.35 -10.58 0.05
N VAL A 54 -2.29 -9.98 -0.49
CA VAL A 54 -1.18 -9.38 0.26
C VAL A 54 -1.46 -7.89 0.47
N SER A 55 -1.17 -7.38 1.66
CA SER A 55 -1.30 -5.96 2.00
C SER A 55 -0.36 -5.61 3.16
N ALA A 56 -0.39 -4.37 3.67
CA ALA A 56 0.45 -3.91 4.77
C ALA A 56 -0.15 -4.27 6.13
N ALA A 57 0.66 -4.71 7.08
CA ALA A 57 0.21 -5.11 8.41
C ALA A 57 -0.39 -3.94 9.21
N HIS A 58 0.09 -2.71 8.98
CA HIS A 58 -0.42 -1.51 9.64
C HIS A 58 -1.86 -1.16 9.22
N CYS A 59 -2.34 -1.66 8.08
CA CYS A 59 -3.72 -1.48 7.63
C CYS A 59 -4.73 -2.22 8.52
N TYR A 60 -4.29 -3.20 9.31
CA TYR A 60 -5.17 -3.92 10.22
C TYR A 60 -5.54 -3.07 11.44
N LYS A 61 -6.74 -2.47 11.39
CA LYS A 61 -7.33 -1.73 12.52
C LYS A 61 -7.97 -2.72 13.52
N SER A 62 -7.19 -3.16 14.51
CA SER A 62 -7.72 -3.93 15.64
C SER A 62 -8.56 -3.01 16.53
N TYR A 63 -9.89 -3.01 16.36
CA TYR A 63 -10.77 -2.35 17.31
C TYR A 63 -10.76 -3.15 18.63
N LEU A 64 -10.05 -2.59 19.61
CA LEU A 64 -10.04 -2.93 21.04
C LEU A 64 -9.20 -4.16 21.47
N PRO A 65 -8.23 -3.97 22.38
CA PRO A 65 -7.44 -5.06 22.94
C PRO A 65 -8.14 -5.91 24.03
N ASN A 66 -9.40 -5.59 24.43
CA ASN A 66 -9.98 -6.16 25.67
C ASN A 66 -11.45 -6.61 25.65
N ILE A 67 -12.11 -6.74 24.49
CA ILE A 67 -13.44 -7.39 24.41
C ILE A 67 -13.44 -8.28 23.16
N LEU A 68 -13.45 -9.60 23.38
CA LEU A 68 -13.82 -10.65 22.43
C LEU A 68 -13.60 -10.29 20.94
N SER A 69 -12.36 -10.47 20.47
CA SER A 69 -11.92 -10.42 19.07
C SER A 69 -12.55 -11.57 18.23
N PHE A 70 -13.87 -11.70 18.27
CA PHE A 70 -14.65 -12.60 17.42
C PHE A 70 -15.27 -11.87 16.22
N TYR A 71 -15.29 -10.53 16.29
CA TYR A 71 -15.61 -9.64 15.19
C TYR A 71 -14.38 -8.80 14.85
N SER A 72 -13.29 -9.44 14.37
CA SER A 72 -12.38 -8.71 13.48
C SER A 72 -13.25 -8.02 12.44
N SER A 73 -13.17 -6.70 12.35
CA SER A 73 -13.87 -5.91 11.34
C SER A 73 -13.73 -6.62 10.01
N ARG A 74 -14.84 -7.17 9.49
CA ARG A 74 -14.84 -7.91 8.23
C ARG A 74 -14.49 -6.91 7.14
N VAL A 75 -13.20 -6.79 6.84
CA VAL A 75 -12.70 -5.95 5.75
C VAL A 75 -13.34 -6.46 4.48
N GLU A 76 -14.02 -5.59 3.76
CA GLU A 76 -14.51 -5.87 2.43
C GLU A 76 -13.35 -5.71 1.46
N VAL A 77 -13.04 -6.77 0.74
CA VAL A 77 -12.01 -6.82 -0.28
C VAL A 77 -12.71 -6.58 -1.62
N ARG A 78 -12.40 -5.44 -2.25
CA ARG A 78 -12.96 -5.05 -3.55
C ARG A 78 -11.90 -5.21 -4.63
N MET A 79 -12.26 -5.91 -5.70
CA MET A 79 -11.42 -6.19 -6.87
C MET A 79 -12.16 -5.78 -8.14
N GLY A 80 -11.43 -5.52 -9.23
CA GLY A 80 -12.03 -5.15 -10.51
C GLY A 80 -12.52 -3.70 -10.59
N GLU A 81 -12.22 -2.89 -9.59
CA GLU A 81 -12.53 -1.45 -9.52
C GLU A 81 -11.55 -0.66 -10.41
N HIS A 82 -12.06 0.30 -11.21
CA HIS A 82 -11.25 1.44 -11.70
C HIS A 82 -11.66 2.71 -10.96
N ASN A 83 -12.97 2.96 -10.82
CA ASN A 83 -13.52 4.07 -10.05
C ASN A 83 -14.21 3.63 -8.75
N ILE A 84 -13.56 3.83 -7.59
CA ILE A 84 -14.04 3.39 -6.26
C ILE A 84 -15.34 4.02 -5.75
N LYS A 85 -15.98 4.90 -6.53
CA LYS A 85 -17.28 5.52 -6.22
C LYS A 85 -18.40 5.07 -7.17
N VAL A 86 -18.08 4.35 -8.23
CA VAL A 86 -19.03 3.91 -9.25
C VAL A 86 -18.99 2.39 -9.31
N ASN A 87 -20.15 1.76 -9.51
CA ASN A 87 -20.20 0.35 -9.85
C ASN A 87 -20.20 0.25 -11.38
N GLU A 88 -19.08 -0.17 -11.94
CA GLU A 88 -18.78 -0.29 -13.36
C GLU A 88 -19.23 -1.65 -13.93
N GLY A 89 -19.63 -2.59 -13.07
CA GLY A 89 -20.13 -3.92 -13.42
C GLY A 89 -19.03 -4.99 -13.51
N THR A 90 -17.79 -4.61 -13.23
CA THR A 90 -16.60 -5.48 -13.23
C THR A 90 -16.21 -5.95 -11.83
N GLU A 91 -16.78 -5.30 -10.80
CA GLU A 91 -16.34 -5.41 -9.42
C GLU A 91 -16.75 -6.72 -8.75
N GLN A 92 -15.87 -7.18 -7.87
CA GLN A 92 -16.15 -8.26 -6.93
C GLN A 92 -15.96 -7.76 -5.51
N PHE A 93 -17.04 -7.81 -4.73
CA PHE A 93 -17.04 -7.49 -3.31
C PHE A 93 -17.02 -8.79 -2.50
N ILE A 94 -15.91 -9.06 -1.82
CA ILE A 94 -15.72 -10.29 -1.04
C ILE A 94 -15.25 -9.93 0.36
N SER A 95 -15.97 -10.37 1.40
CA SER A 95 -15.49 -10.17 2.77
C SER A 95 -14.26 -11.02 3.05
N SER A 96 -13.37 -10.53 3.91
CA SER A 96 -12.31 -11.34 4.52
C SER A 96 -12.90 -12.43 5.44
N SER A 97 -12.36 -13.65 5.35
CA SER A 97 -12.56 -14.69 6.37
C SER A 97 -11.48 -14.66 7.46
N ARG A 98 -10.28 -14.19 7.10
CA ARG A 98 -9.16 -14.06 8.03
C ARG A 98 -8.20 -12.96 7.60
N VAL A 99 -7.60 -12.28 8.58
CA VAL A 99 -6.50 -11.35 8.39
C VAL A 99 -5.33 -11.80 9.27
N ILE A 100 -4.15 -11.93 8.68
CA ILE A 100 -2.96 -12.53 9.30
C ILE A 100 -1.79 -11.58 9.08
N ARG A 101 -1.44 -10.81 10.11
CA ARG A 101 -0.20 -10.01 10.09
C ARG A 101 1.01 -10.90 10.22
N HIS A 102 2.13 -10.48 9.64
CA HIS A 102 3.41 -11.11 9.91
C HIS A 102 3.67 -11.14 11.43
N PRO A 103 4.06 -12.29 12.01
CA PRO A 103 4.18 -12.44 13.47
C PRO A 103 5.23 -11.50 14.08
N ASN A 104 6.23 -11.09 13.29
CA ASN A 104 7.29 -10.16 13.70
C ASN A 104 7.03 -8.71 13.26
N TYR A 105 5.79 -8.37 12.84
CA TYR A 105 5.43 -6.98 12.57
C TYR A 105 5.61 -6.12 13.82
N SER A 106 6.31 -5.00 13.68
CA SER A 106 6.56 -4.03 14.74
C SER A 106 5.96 -2.68 14.39
N SER A 107 4.94 -2.23 15.12
CA SER A 107 4.36 -0.90 14.93
C SER A 107 5.26 0.24 15.42
N TYR A 108 6.37 -0.06 16.09
CA TYR A 108 7.31 0.95 16.59
C TYR A 108 8.20 1.49 15.47
N ASN A 109 8.70 0.61 14.61
CA ASN A 109 9.59 0.94 13.49
C ASN A 109 9.05 0.48 12.14
N ILE A 110 7.79 0.05 12.07
CA ILE A 110 7.10 -0.44 10.87
C ILE A 110 7.85 -1.61 10.19
N ASN A 111 8.68 -2.35 10.93
CA ASN A 111 9.39 -3.50 10.40
C ASN A 111 8.44 -4.68 10.15
N ASN A 112 8.71 -5.47 9.11
CA ASN A 112 7.89 -6.59 8.64
C ASN A 112 6.43 -6.21 8.41
N ASP A 113 6.21 -5.05 7.79
CA ASP A 113 4.88 -4.51 7.53
C ASP A 113 4.20 -5.19 6.34
N ILE A 114 3.81 -6.44 6.55
CA ILE A 114 3.12 -7.28 5.58
C ILE A 114 2.07 -8.16 6.26
N MET A 115 0.94 -8.35 5.59
CA MET A 115 -0.13 -9.24 6.02
C MET A 115 -0.74 -10.00 4.86
N LEU A 116 -1.38 -11.12 5.19
CA LEU A 116 -2.23 -11.89 4.30
C LEU A 116 -3.70 -11.74 4.72
N ILE A 117 -4.57 -11.58 3.73
CA ILE A 117 -6.02 -11.60 3.90
C ILE A 117 -6.56 -12.80 3.13
N LYS A 118 -7.21 -13.72 3.84
CA LYS A 118 -7.95 -14.83 3.23
C LYS A 118 -9.35 -14.35 2.86
N LEU A 119 -9.75 -14.57 1.62
CA LEU A 119 -11.11 -14.28 1.15
C LEU A 119 -12.12 -15.27 1.77
N SER A 120 -13.36 -14.84 1.94
CA SER A 120 -14.45 -15.73 2.43
C SER A 120 -14.95 -16.72 1.39
N LYS A 121 -14.68 -16.45 0.12
CA LYS A 121 -14.86 -17.33 -1.02
C LYS A 121 -13.81 -16.97 -2.10
N PRO A 122 -13.45 -17.89 -2.99
CA PRO A 122 -12.55 -17.58 -4.10
C PRO A 122 -13.09 -16.42 -4.96
N ALA A 123 -12.19 -15.57 -5.46
CA ALA A 123 -12.47 -14.59 -6.48
C ALA A 123 -12.65 -15.29 -7.84
N THR A 124 -13.59 -14.80 -8.64
CA THR A 124 -13.80 -15.28 -10.01
C THR A 124 -12.77 -14.62 -10.92
N LEU A 125 -11.73 -15.36 -11.31
CA LEU A 125 -10.69 -14.81 -12.17
C LEU A 125 -11.21 -14.52 -13.59
N ASN A 126 -10.96 -13.30 -14.09
CA ASN A 126 -11.37 -12.83 -15.41
C ASN A 126 -10.46 -11.68 -15.89
N GLN A 127 -10.73 -11.03 -17.01
CA GLN A 127 -9.87 -9.95 -17.53
C GLN A 127 -9.71 -8.72 -16.61
N TYR A 128 -10.58 -8.55 -15.61
CA TYR A 128 -10.56 -7.43 -14.65
C TYR A 128 -10.00 -7.83 -13.27
N VAL A 129 -9.97 -9.14 -12.98
CA VAL A 129 -9.52 -9.70 -11.70
C VAL A 129 -8.57 -10.86 -11.98
N GLN A 130 -7.27 -10.63 -11.78
CA GLN A 130 -6.19 -11.59 -11.97
C GLN A 130 -5.16 -11.44 -10.86
N PRO A 131 -4.53 -12.54 -10.41
CA PRO A 131 -3.44 -12.43 -9.45
C PRO A 131 -2.17 -11.85 -10.07
N VAL A 132 -1.38 -11.16 -9.27
CA VAL A 132 0.03 -10.85 -9.57
C VAL A 132 0.93 -11.96 -9.03
N ALA A 133 2.01 -12.26 -9.75
CA ALA A 133 2.97 -13.27 -9.31
C ALA A 133 3.72 -12.81 -8.06
N LEU A 134 3.96 -13.74 -7.13
CA LEU A 134 4.95 -13.52 -6.08
C LEU A 134 6.36 -13.51 -6.69
N PRO A 135 7.27 -12.67 -6.18
CA PRO A 135 8.58 -12.48 -6.77
C PRO A 135 9.47 -13.70 -6.54
N THR A 136 10.16 -14.18 -7.57
CA THR A 136 11.12 -15.29 -7.41
C THR A 136 12.45 -14.86 -6.79
N SER A 137 12.78 -13.58 -6.92
CA SER A 137 13.96 -12.93 -6.34
C SER A 137 13.71 -11.45 -6.15
N CYS A 138 14.54 -10.80 -5.34
CA CYS A 138 14.46 -9.35 -5.15
C CYS A 138 14.96 -8.61 -6.39
N ALA A 139 14.15 -7.70 -6.91
CA ALA A 139 14.55 -6.83 -8.01
C ALA A 139 15.70 -5.90 -7.59
N PRO A 140 16.76 -5.72 -8.42
CA PRO A 140 17.90 -4.88 -8.09
C PRO A 140 17.56 -3.38 -8.18
N ALA A 141 18.42 -2.55 -7.59
CA ALA A 141 18.36 -1.10 -7.75
C ALA A 141 18.39 -0.69 -9.23
N GLY A 142 17.64 0.36 -9.57
CA GLY A 142 17.41 0.84 -10.93
C GLY A 142 16.29 0.13 -11.68
N THR A 143 15.73 -0.96 -11.14
CA THR A 143 14.57 -1.62 -11.76
C THR A 143 13.38 -0.68 -11.73
N MET A 144 12.76 -0.45 -12.89
CA MET A 144 11.52 0.31 -12.99
C MET A 144 10.33 -0.54 -12.56
N CYS A 145 9.48 0.05 -11.73
CA CYS A 145 8.30 -0.57 -11.16
C CYS A 145 7.12 0.38 -11.30
N THR A 146 5.92 -0.18 -11.28
CA THR A 146 4.67 0.56 -11.24
C THR A 146 4.04 0.41 -9.86
N VAL A 147 3.68 1.54 -9.26
CA VAL A 147 2.85 1.61 -8.05
C VAL A 147 1.46 2.08 -8.46
N SER A 148 0.42 1.49 -7.88
CA SER A 148 -0.96 1.89 -8.15
C SER A 148 -1.85 1.95 -6.93
N GLY A 149 -2.80 2.89 -6.94
CA GLY A 149 -3.75 3.07 -5.85
C GLY A 149 -4.70 4.26 -6.04
N TRP A 150 -5.56 4.45 -5.04
CA TRP A 150 -6.53 5.54 -4.96
C TRP A 150 -6.19 6.51 -3.81
N GLY A 151 -4.93 6.52 -3.40
CA GLY A 151 -4.40 7.52 -2.49
C GLY A 151 -4.62 8.92 -3.01
N ASN A 152 -4.51 9.90 -2.11
CA ASN A 152 -4.63 11.31 -2.45
C ASN A 152 -3.74 11.66 -3.66
N THR A 153 -4.05 12.67 -4.47
CA THR A 153 -3.25 13.06 -5.66
C THR A 153 -3.04 14.57 -5.77
N MET A 154 -1.85 15.01 -6.20
CA MET A 154 -1.41 16.43 -6.17
C MET A 154 -2.01 17.24 -7.31
N SER A 155 -2.44 16.54 -8.36
CA SER A 155 -3.12 17.15 -9.48
C SER A 155 -4.54 17.54 -9.09
N SER A 156 -4.85 18.84 -9.15
CA SER A 156 -6.21 19.35 -8.96
C SER A 156 -7.19 18.87 -10.03
N SER A 157 -6.69 18.32 -11.15
CA SER A 157 -7.49 17.74 -12.23
C SER A 157 -7.59 16.21 -12.19
N ALA A 158 -6.82 15.53 -11.32
CA ALA A 158 -6.92 14.09 -11.19
C ALA A 158 -8.17 13.71 -10.38
N ASP A 159 -9.00 12.84 -10.95
CA ASP A 159 -10.12 12.25 -10.22
C ASP A 159 -9.57 11.19 -9.25
N ARG A 160 -9.51 11.56 -7.97
CA ARG A 160 -9.04 10.68 -6.87
C ARG A 160 -9.85 9.41 -6.71
N ASN A 161 -11.03 9.34 -7.32
CA ASN A 161 -11.85 8.12 -7.29
C ASN A 161 -11.38 7.12 -8.34
N LYS A 162 -10.63 7.53 -9.36
CA LYS A 162 -10.08 6.64 -10.37
C LYS A 162 -8.67 6.19 -10.04
N LEU A 163 -8.34 4.96 -10.39
CA LEU A 163 -7.05 4.36 -10.08
C LEU A 163 -5.91 5.16 -10.72
N GLN A 164 -4.89 5.48 -9.92
CA GLN A 164 -3.69 6.16 -10.36
C GLN A 164 -2.51 5.21 -10.40
N CYS A 165 -1.60 5.48 -11.33
CA CYS A 165 -0.37 4.76 -11.57
C CYS A 165 0.81 5.73 -11.49
N LEU A 166 1.93 5.23 -10.98
CA LEU A 166 3.21 5.93 -10.98
C LEU A 166 4.34 4.95 -11.27
N ASP A 167 5.15 5.26 -12.26
CA ASP A 167 6.37 4.50 -12.55
C ASP A 167 7.55 5.12 -11.82
N LEU A 168 8.32 4.28 -11.12
CA LEU A 168 9.44 4.70 -10.30
C LEU A 168 10.55 3.63 -10.25
N PRO A 169 11.83 4.03 -10.10
CA PRO A 169 12.93 3.09 -9.95
C PRO A 169 13.10 2.65 -8.50
N ILE A 170 13.54 1.41 -8.28
CA ILE A 170 14.09 0.97 -6.99
C ILE A 170 15.40 1.73 -6.74
N LEU A 171 15.56 2.29 -5.54
CA LEU A 171 16.78 2.98 -5.14
C LEU A 171 17.80 1.99 -4.57
N SER A 172 19.08 2.39 -4.55
CA SER A 172 20.10 1.60 -3.86
C SER A 172 19.84 1.62 -2.34
N ASP A 173 20.23 0.54 -1.64
CA ASP A 173 20.12 0.49 -0.18
C ASP A 173 20.86 1.68 0.46
N LYS A 174 22.02 2.06 -0.10
CA LYS A 174 22.78 3.24 0.34
C LYS A 174 21.98 4.53 0.22
N ASP A 175 21.28 4.75 -0.89
CA ASP A 175 20.50 5.97 -1.08
C ASP A 175 19.28 5.98 -0.15
N CYS A 176 18.63 4.83 0.03
CA CYS A 176 17.54 4.65 0.97
C CYS A 176 17.98 4.95 2.42
N ASP A 177 19.12 4.40 2.85
CA ASP A 177 19.72 4.64 4.16
C ASP A 177 20.14 6.09 4.35
N ASN A 178 20.68 6.75 3.32
CA ASN A 178 21.04 8.16 3.38
C ASN A 178 19.81 9.05 3.54
N SER A 179 18.68 8.67 2.92
CA SER A 179 17.40 9.34 3.07
C SER A 179 16.78 9.15 4.46
N TYR A 180 17.01 8.00 5.10
CA TYR A 180 16.45 7.64 6.41
C TYR A 180 17.48 6.98 7.35
N PRO A 181 18.49 7.72 7.84
CA PRO A 181 19.60 7.14 8.60
C PRO A 181 19.17 6.36 9.85
N GLY A 182 19.46 5.06 9.86
CA GLY A 182 19.17 4.17 11.00
C GLY A 182 17.71 3.71 11.13
N MET A 183 16.87 4.00 10.13
CA MET A 183 15.44 3.64 10.15
C MET A 183 15.07 2.53 9.17
N ILE A 184 15.87 2.35 8.11
CA ILE A 184 15.64 1.29 7.12
C ILE A 184 16.14 -0.04 7.67
N THR A 185 15.34 -1.09 7.45
CA THR A 185 15.65 -2.47 7.83
C THR A 185 15.82 -3.32 6.57
N ASP A 186 16.40 -4.51 6.72
CA ASP A 186 16.57 -5.45 5.59
C ASP A 186 15.24 -5.82 4.90
N ALA A 187 14.12 -5.74 5.63
CA ALA A 187 12.78 -5.98 5.15
C ALA A 187 12.16 -4.83 4.36
N MET A 188 12.88 -3.72 4.19
CA MET A 188 12.42 -2.53 3.50
C MET A 188 13.29 -2.25 2.27
N PHE A 189 12.73 -1.48 1.35
CA PHE A 189 13.48 -0.83 0.29
C PHE A 189 12.82 0.52 -0.05
N CYS A 190 13.58 1.42 -0.65
CA CYS A 190 13.06 2.68 -1.16
C CYS A 190 12.89 2.62 -2.67
N ALA A 191 11.89 3.32 -3.19
CA ALA A 191 11.69 3.46 -4.61
C ALA A 191 11.07 4.83 -4.91
N GLY A 192 11.52 5.48 -5.99
CA GLY A 192 11.17 6.86 -6.26
C GLY A 192 12.32 7.67 -6.82
N TYR A 193 12.17 8.99 -6.75
CA TYR A 193 13.10 9.96 -7.31
C TYR A 193 13.61 10.86 -6.18
N LEU A 194 14.93 10.89 -5.95
CA LEU A 194 15.52 11.64 -4.83
C LEU A 194 15.33 13.15 -4.98
N GLU A 195 15.16 13.64 -6.20
CA GLU A 195 14.77 15.03 -6.47
C GLU A 195 13.37 15.39 -5.92
N GLY A 196 12.57 14.40 -5.55
CA GLY A 196 11.18 14.55 -5.13
C GLY A 196 10.24 14.75 -6.32
N GLY A 197 9.05 15.26 -6.07
CA GLY A 197 8.04 15.55 -7.09
C GLY A 197 7.33 14.32 -7.68
N LYS A 198 7.72 13.09 -7.29
CA LYS A 198 7.01 11.85 -7.60
C LYS A 198 7.04 10.86 -6.44
N ASP A 199 5.87 10.40 -5.99
CA ASP A 199 5.76 9.38 -4.92
C ASP A 199 4.35 8.77 -4.80
N SER A 200 4.27 7.61 -4.15
CA SER A 200 3.03 7.06 -3.58
C SER A 200 2.62 7.85 -2.33
N CYS A 201 1.35 7.81 -1.92
CA CYS A 201 0.91 8.62 -0.79
C CYS A 201 -0.25 8.02 0.02
N GLN A 202 -0.75 8.81 0.98
CA GLN A 202 -1.85 8.45 1.88
C GLN A 202 -3.04 7.83 1.13
N GLY A 203 -3.44 6.63 1.54
CA GLY A 203 -4.47 5.81 0.91
C GLY A 203 -3.93 4.69 0.02
N ASP A 204 -2.69 4.80 -0.47
CA ASP A 204 -2.04 3.74 -1.23
C ASP A 204 -1.46 2.63 -0.34
N SER A 205 -1.35 2.87 0.97
CA SER A 205 -0.84 1.91 1.96
C SER A 205 -1.38 0.49 1.74
N GLY A 206 -0.50 -0.49 1.69
CA GLY A 206 -0.85 -1.89 1.38
C GLY A 206 -1.00 -2.20 -0.11
N GLY A 207 -0.99 -1.20 -0.98
CA GLY A 207 -1.05 -1.33 -2.43
C GLY A 207 0.22 -1.95 -3.03
N PRO A 208 0.14 -2.39 -4.30
CA PRO A 208 1.22 -3.09 -4.98
C PRO A 208 2.36 -2.15 -5.43
N VAL A 209 3.58 -2.68 -5.38
CA VAL A 209 4.70 -2.25 -6.25
C VAL A 209 5.04 -3.43 -7.16
N VAL A 210 4.72 -3.32 -8.44
CA VAL A 210 4.95 -4.38 -9.43
C VAL A 210 6.13 -4.04 -10.31
N CYS A 211 7.10 -4.95 -10.40
CA CYS A 211 8.23 -4.83 -11.32
C CYS A 211 8.29 -6.09 -12.18
N ASN A 212 8.36 -5.94 -13.51
CA ASN A 212 8.41 -7.07 -14.46
C ASN A 212 7.30 -8.13 -14.25
N GLY A 213 6.11 -7.71 -13.80
CA GLY A 213 4.97 -8.60 -13.55
C GLY A 213 4.96 -9.34 -12.21
N GLU A 214 5.94 -9.07 -11.33
CA GLU A 214 6.02 -9.64 -9.98
C GLU A 214 5.78 -8.58 -8.90
N LEU A 215 5.12 -8.95 -7.80
CA LEU A 215 4.87 -8.10 -6.65
C LEU A 215 6.15 -7.94 -5.81
N GLN A 216 6.97 -6.94 -6.12
CA GLN A 216 8.25 -6.72 -5.45
C GLN A 216 8.09 -5.96 -4.13
N GLY A 217 7.03 -5.15 -4.00
CA GLY A 217 6.80 -4.32 -2.82
C GLY A 217 5.36 -4.17 -2.41
N VAL A 218 5.19 -3.77 -1.15
CA VAL A 218 3.93 -3.30 -0.57
C VAL A 218 4.14 -1.87 -0.06
N VAL A 219 3.29 -0.93 -0.46
CA VAL A 219 3.33 0.45 0.02
C VAL A 219 3.22 0.48 1.55
N SER A 220 4.20 1.08 2.24
CA SER A 220 4.30 0.99 3.69
C SER A 220 4.31 2.37 4.36
N TRP A 221 5.38 3.16 4.18
CA TRP A 221 5.53 4.46 4.83
C TRP A 221 6.48 5.40 4.05
N GLY A 222 6.58 6.65 4.50
CA GLY A 222 7.47 7.67 3.96
C GLY A 222 7.37 8.94 4.80
N TYR A 223 8.29 9.89 4.58
CA TYR A 223 8.17 11.24 5.15
C TYR A 223 7.63 12.18 4.09
N GLY A 224 6.49 12.80 4.38
CA GLY A 224 5.72 13.54 3.39
C GLY A 224 5.34 12.66 2.19
N CYS A 225 4.93 13.31 1.11
CA CYS A 225 4.75 12.66 -0.18
C CYS A 225 5.53 13.43 -1.23
N ALA A 226 6.46 12.73 -1.90
CA ALA A 226 7.32 13.29 -2.93
C ALA A 226 8.19 14.47 -2.47
N GLU A 227 8.56 14.46 -1.19
CA GLU A 227 9.54 15.39 -0.67
C GLU A 227 10.94 15.05 -1.20
N LYS A 228 11.74 16.10 -1.44
CA LYS A 228 13.11 15.93 -1.89
C LYS A 228 13.90 15.15 -0.83
N ASN A 229 14.65 14.14 -1.27
CA ASN A 229 15.43 13.20 -0.46
C ASN A 229 14.61 12.31 0.47
N HIS A 230 13.28 12.26 0.34
CA HIS A 230 12.40 11.41 1.15
C HIS A 230 11.56 10.51 0.22
N PRO A 231 12.18 9.47 -0.39
CA PRO A 231 11.47 8.54 -1.25
C PRO A 231 10.53 7.63 -0.46
N GLY A 232 9.45 7.14 -1.08
CA GLY A 232 8.59 6.13 -0.49
C GLY A 232 9.36 4.88 -0.03
N VAL A 233 8.94 4.32 1.10
CA VAL A 233 9.48 3.10 1.71
C VAL A 233 8.44 1.99 1.61
N TYR A 234 8.90 0.84 1.12
CA TYR A 234 8.06 -0.29 0.77
C TYR A 234 8.56 -1.55 1.49
N THR A 235 7.64 -2.44 1.86
CA THR A 235 8.01 -3.77 2.38
C THR A 235 8.54 -4.64 1.24
N LYS A 236 9.72 -5.22 1.41
CA LYS A 236 10.44 -6.05 0.43
C LYS A 236 9.84 -7.46 0.34
N VAL A 237 8.94 -7.72 -0.61
CA VAL A 237 8.11 -8.95 -0.63
C VAL A 237 8.92 -10.23 -0.83
N CYS A 238 9.98 -10.19 -1.65
CA CYS A 238 10.85 -11.34 -1.95
C CYS A 238 11.43 -12.05 -0.72
N ILE A 239 11.62 -11.35 0.40
CA ILE A 239 12.15 -11.99 1.63
C ILE A 239 11.07 -12.69 2.47
N PHE A 240 9.80 -12.54 2.10
CA PHE A 240 8.65 -13.08 2.82
C PHE A 240 8.02 -14.30 2.14
N ASN A 241 8.51 -14.76 0.99
CA ASN A 241 7.94 -15.88 0.24
C ASN A 241 7.70 -17.13 1.11
N ASP A 242 8.71 -17.54 1.88
CA ASP A 242 8.58 -18.70 2.77
C ASP A 242 7.45 -18.52 3.80
N TRP A 243 7.24 -17.31 4.30
CA TRP A 243 6.15 -17.03 5.24
C TRP A 243 4.80 -16.98 4.53
N LEU A 244 4.74 -16.35 3.36
CA LEU A 244 3.54 -16.24 2.53
C LEU A 244 3.03 -17.63 2.15
N GLU A 245 3.89 -18.47 1.58
CA GLU A 245 3.55 -19.82 1.13
C GLU A 245 3.10 -20.71 2.29
N ARG A 246 3.88 -20.77 3.38
CA ARG A 246 3.52 -21.58 4.56
C ARG A 246 2.20 -21.12 5.19
N THR A 247 1.97 -19.81 5.25
CA THR A 247 0.73 -19.27 5.79
C THR A 247 -0.45 -19.61 4.90
N MET A 248 -0.33 -19.42 3.58
CA MET A 248 -1.39 -19.75 2.63
C MET A 248 -1.72 -21.26 2.63
N ALA A 249 -0.71 -22.12 2.79
CA ALA A 249 -0.91 -23.58 2.86
C ALA A 249 -1.52 -24.06 4.20
N SER A 250 -1.35 -23.30 5.28
CA SER A 250 -1.83 -23.66 6.62
C SER A 250 -3.31 -23.36 6.85
N TYR A 251 -3.96 -22.60 5.97
CA TYR A 251 -5.33 -22.10 6.15
C TYR A 251 -6.21 -22.37 4.95
#